data_AF-A0AAU8N5T7-F1
#
_entry.id   AF-A0AAU8N5T7-F1
#
_cell.length_a   1.000
_cell.length_b   1.000
_cell.length_c   1.000
_cell.angle_alpha   90.00
_cell.angle_beta   90.00
_cell.angle_gamma   90.00
#
_symmetry.space_group_name_H-M   'P 1'
#
loop_
_entity.id
_entity.type
_entity.pdbx_description
1 polymer ?
#
loop_
_entity_poly.entity_id
_entity_poly.type
_entity_poly.pdbx_seq_one_letter_code
_entity_poly.pdbx_strand_id
1 'polypeptide(L)' 'MSLTHLENGGWAVSDLHRLSVYELDEDTGVLIEQALRGGTVSLSSPVLREALTSGVLTDAGSSGAVEPGHVDSAH' A
#
# COMPACT_ATOMS: atom_id res chain seq x y z
N MET A 1 8.61 -4.16 -0.96
CA MET A 1 7.77 -4.20 -2.18
C MET A 1 8.13 -3.00 -3.03
N SER A 2 8.13 -3.13 -4.35
CA SER A 2 8.41 -2.02 -5.29
C SER A 2 7.35 -1.96 -6.37
N LEU A 3 7.03 -0.74 -6.82
CA LEU A 3 6.14 -0.47 -7.93
C LEU A 3 6.96 0.19 -9.06
N THR A 4 6.93 -0.40 -10.25
CA THR A 4 7.73 0.02 -11.40
C THR A 4 6.83 0.27 -12.60
N HIS A 5 6.96 1.44 -13.22
CA HIS A 5 6.33 1.73 -14.52
C HIS A 5 7.16 1.10 -15.64
N LEU A 6 6.51 0.40 -16.56
CA LEU A 6 7.13 -0.31 -17.67
C LEU A 6 7.08 0.53 -18.95
N GLU A 7 8.00 0.28 -19.88
CA GLU A 7 8.06 1.03 -21.15
C GLU A 7 6.84 0.81 -22.06
N ASN A 8 6.11 -0.29 -21.85
CA ASN A 8 4.88 -0.61 -22.59
C ASN A 8 3.62 0.07 -22.01
N GLY A 9 3.75 0.94 -21.02
CA GLY A 9 2.63 1.60 -20.33
C GLY A 9 2.00 0.78 -19.20
N GLY A 10 2.44 -0.47 -19.00
CA GLY A 10 2.02 -1.28 -17.86
C GLY A 10 2.78 -0.97 -16.58
N TRP A 11 2.41 -1.65 -15.51
CA TRP A 11 3.10 -1.56 -14.23
C TRP A 11 3.45 -2.93 -13.69
N ALA A 12 4.53 -3.01 -12.92
CA ALA A 12 4.94 -4.22 -12.22
C ALA A 12 5.03 -3.96 -10.71
N VAL A 13 4.47 -4.87 -9.94
CA VAL A 13 4.59 -4.93 -8.48
C VAL A 13 5.50 -6.11 -8.13
N SER A 14 6.62 -5.83 -7.47
CA SER A 14 7.52 -6.86 -6.98
C SER A 14 7.41 -6.99 -5.46
N ASP A 15 7.08 -8.19 -5.01
CA ASP A 15 7.03 -8.57 -3.60
C ASP A 15 8.16 -9.56 -3.29
N LEU A 16 9.18 -9.08 -2.58
CA LEU A 16 10.32 -9.90 -2.17
C LEU A 16 9.94 -10.92 -1.08
N HIS A 17 8.99 -10.60 -0.20
CA HIS A 17 8.56 -11.51 0.84
C HIS A 17 7.83 -12.73 0.24
N ARG A 18 7.03 -12.50 -0.81
CA ARG A 18 6.33 -13.56 -1.54
C ARG A 18 7.11 -14.11 -2.73
N LEU A 19 8.31 -13.59 -3.00
CA LEU A 19 9.13 -13.92 -4.17
C LEU A 19 8.31 -13.91 -5.47
N SER A 20 7.46 -12.89 -5.64
CA SER A 20 6.47 -12.82 -6.71
C SER A 20 6.52 -11.47 -7.42
N VAL A 21 6.20 -11.48 -8.72
CA VAL A 21 6.00 -10.27 -9.54
C VAL A 21 4.61 -10.33 -10.16
N TYR A 22 3.86 -9.23 -10.03
CA TYR A 22 2.53 -9.07 -10.59
C TYR A 22 2.55 -7.96 -11.63
N GLU A 23 1.97 -8.20 -12.79
CA GLU A 23 1.74 -7.17 -13.81
C GLU A 23 0.36 -6.53 -13.61
N LEU A 24 0.30 -5.23 -13.88
CA LEU A 24 -0.89 -4.41 -13.76
C LEU A 24 -1.06 -3.60 -15.05
N ASP A 25 -2.32 -3.34 -15.40
CA ASP A 25 -2.65 -2.33 -16.39
C ASP A 25 -2.26 -0.91 -15.93
N GLU A 26 -2.24 0.01 -16.89
CA GLU A 26 -1.85 1.41 -16.69
C GLU A 26 -2.70 2.10 -15.60
N ASP A 27 -4.03 1.97 -15.70
CA ASP A 27 -4.99 2.63 -14.80
C ASP A 27 -4.82 2.14 -13.35
N THR A 28 -4.69 0.83 -13.18
CA THR A 28 -4.46 0.20 -11.87
C THR A 28 -3.14 0.64 -11.27
N GLY A 29 -2.07 0.66 -12.07
CA GLY A 29 -0.75 1.05 -11.61
C GLY A 29 -0.68 2.52 -11.17
N VAL A 30 -1.26 3.43 -11.96
CA VAL A 30 -1.38 4.86 -11.62
C VAL A 30 -2.12 5.05 -10.30
N LEU A 31 -3.21 4.31 -10.10
CA LEU A 31 -4.04 4.43 -8.91
C LEU A 31 -3.32 3.93 -7.65
N ILE A 32 -2.50 2.88 -7.75
CA ILE A 32 -1.63 2.42 -6.66
C ILE A 32 -0.50 3.42 -6.41
N GLU A 33 0.12 3.96 -7.46
CA GLU A 33 1.18 4.98 -7.32
C GLU A 33 0.65 6.21 -6.55
N GLN A 34 -0.54 6.71 -6.92
CA GLN A 34 -1.19 7.82 -6.23
C GLN A 34 -1.41 7.52 -4.75
N ALA A 35 -1.88 6.31 -4.41
CA ALA A 35 -2.07 5.89 -3.03
C ALA A 35 -0.74 5.90 -2.25
N LEU A 36 0.32 5.34 -2.84
CA LEU A 36 1.65 5.26 -2.22
C LEU A 36 2.31 6.64 -2.04
N ARG A 37 2.02 7.60 -2.92
CA ARG A 37 2.49 8.99 -2.79
C ARG A 37 1.69 9.82 -1.77
N GLY A 38 0.73 9.21 -1.07
CA GLY A 38 -0.13 9.91 -0.11
C GLY A 38 -1.23 10.74 -0.77
N GLY A 39 -1.53 10.46 -2.03
CA GLY A 39 -2.69 11.03 -2.72
C GLY A 39 -3.99 10.50 -2.15
N THR A 40 -5.04 11.32 -2.19
CA THR A 40 -6.40 10.88 -1.88
C THR A 40 -6.91 9.95 -2.97
N VAL A 41 -6.92 8.66 -2.70
CA VAL A 41 -7.51 7.64 -3.56
C VAL A 41 -8.88 7.22 -3.03
N SER A 42 -9.83 6.99 -3.94
CA SER A 42 -11.15 6.51 -3.53
C SER A 42 -11.08 5.03 -3.18
N LEU A 43 -11.38 4.68 -1.93
CA LEU A 43 -11.57 3.29 -1.48
C LEU A 43 -12.78 2.61 -2.13
N SER A 44 -13.59 3.35 -2.91
CA SER A 44 -14.61 2.75 -3.78
C SER A 44 -14.01 2.01 -4.98
N SER A 45 -12.71 2.17 -5.26
CA SER A 45 -12.01 1.40 -6.29
C SER A 45 -12.02 -0.09 -5.93
N PRO A 46 -12.64 -0.96 -6.75
CA PRO A 46 -12.65 -2.40 -6.51
C PRO A 46 -11.23 -2.96 -6.39
N VAL A 47 -10.30 -2.43 -7.20
CA VAL A 47 -8.91 -2.88 -7.26
C VAL A 47 -8.18 -2.60 -5.96
N LEU A 48 -8.30 -1.40 -5.38
CA LEU A 48 -7.67 -1.10 -4.09
C LEU A 48 -8.25 -1.95 -2.97
N ARG A 49 -9.57 -2.15 -2.99
CA ARG A 49 -10.25 -2.96 -1.98
C ARG A 49 -9.78 -4.42 -2.02
N GLU A 50 -9.64 -5.01 -3.20
CA GLU A 50 -9.09 -6.37 -3.37
C GLU A 50 -7.60 -6.43 -2.99
N ALA A 51 -6.81 -5.41 -3.36
CA ALA A 51 -5.39 -5.35 -3.01
C ALA A 51 -5.18 -5.25 -1.48
N LEU A 52 -6.04 -4.50 -0.77
CA LEU A 52 -6.05 -4.45 0.69
C LEU A 52 -6.51 -5.80 1.29
N THR A 53 -7.58 -6.38 0.75
CA THR A 53 -8.15 -7.65 1.25
C THR A 53 -7.17 -8.82 1.06
N SER A 54 -6.41 -8.82 -0.03
CA SER A 54 -5.38 -9.84 -0.32
C SER A 54 -4.06 -9.61 0.43
N GLY A 55 -3.92 -8.50 1.16
CA GLY A 55 -2.70 -8.14 1.88
C GLY A 55 -1.53 -7.69 0.98
N VAL A 56 -1.80 -7.43 -0.31
CA VAL A 56 -0.82 -6.84 -1.24
C VAL A 56 -0.55 -5.39 -0.88
N LEU A 57 -1.61 -4.65 -0.55
CA LEU A 57 -1.52 -3.34 0.08
C LEU A 57 -1.88 -3.46 1.55
N THR A 58 -1.25 -2.63 2.37
CA THR A 58 -1.62 -2.48 3.78
C THR A 58 -2.11 -1.05 3.99
N ASP A 59 -3.24 -0.92 4.68
CA ASP A 59 -3.64 0.39 5.17
C ASP A 59 -2.64 0.79 6.26
N ALA A 60 -1.86 1.82 5.96
CA ALA A 60 -0.89 2.36 6.91
C ALA A 60 -1.56 3.13 8.06
N GLY A 61 -2.91 3.23 8.05
CA GLY A 61 -3.79 3.76 9.09
C GLY A 61 -3.06 4.57 10.14
N SER A 62 -3.02 5.91 9.96
CA SER A 62 -2.29 6.89 10.79
C SER A 62 -1.60 6.23 11.97
N SER A 63 -0.29 5.99 11.84
CA SER A 63 0.55 5.50 12.93
C SER A 63 0.31 6.35 14.17
N GLY A 64 -0.62 5.87 14.98
CA GLY A 64 -1.10 6.39 16.23
C GLY A 64 -1.20 5.19 17.15
N ALA A 65 -0.12 4.41 17.19
CA ALA A 65 0.20 3.65 18.38
C ALA A 65 0.33 4.68 19.50
N VAL A 66 -0.75 4.89 20.24
CA VAL A 66 -0.67 5.52 21.55
C VAL A 66 0.08 4.49 22.38
N GLU A 67 1.39 4.68 22.52
CA GLU A 67 2.20 4.00 23.52
C GLU A 67 1.44 4.09 24.85
N PRO A 68 1.07 2.97 25.49
CA PRO A 68 0.42 3.03 26.79
C PRO A 68 1.45 3.62 27.76
N GLY A 69 1.16 4.84 28.22
CA GLY A 69 2.04 5.64 29.05
C GLY A 69 2.62 4.84 30.21
N HIS A 70 3.95 4.75 30.22
CA HIS A 70 4.72 4.42 31.41
C HIS A 70 4.57 5.58 32.40
N VAL A 71 3.59 5.47 33.30
CA VAL A 71 3.51 6.34 34.49
C VAL A 71 4.48 5.80 35.53
N ASP A 72 5.60 6.50 35.62
CA ASP A 72 6.62 6.36 36.64
C ASP A 72 5.96 6.57 38.02
N SER A 73 5.94 5.52 38.84
CA SER A 73 5.42 5.58 40.20
C SER A 73 6.51 6.15 41.11
N ALA A 74 6.51 7.47 41.28
CA ALA A 74 7.35 8.16 42.25
C ALA A 74 6.55 8.54 43.50
N HIS A 75 6.83 7.77 44.56
CA HIS A 75 6.84 8.07 46.00
C HIS A 75 5.65 8.76 46.66
#